data_AF-A4GJK1-F1
#
_entry.id   AF-A4GJK1-F1
#
_cell.length_a   1.000
_cell.length_b   1.000
_cell.length_c   1.000
_cell.angle_alpha   90.00
_cell.angle_beta   90.00
_cell.angle_gamma   90.00
#
_symmetry.space_group_name_H-M   'P 1'
#
loop_
_entity.id
_entity.type
_entity.pdbx_description
1 polymer ?
#
loop_
_entity_poly.entity_id
_entity_poly.type
_entity_poly.pdbx_seq_one_letter_code
_entity_poly.pdbx_strand_id
1 'polypeptide(L)' 'YTEYLDEIDKGQIENTQAPEIAINYWNLSKDATLRDVVIAVRNDEAGHRDKNHLIADDLDSV' A
#
# COMPACT_ATOMS: atom_id res chain seq x y z
N TYR A 1 5.31 5.22 -1.58
CA TYR A 1 4.74 4.79 -0.28
C TYR A 1 5.78 4.57 0.82
N THR A 2 7.01 4.11 0.54
CA THR A 2 8.05 3.93 1.59
C THR A 2 8.37 5.21 2.37
N GLU A 3 8.62 6.33 1.70
CA GLU A 3 8.88 7.61 2.37
C GLU A 3 7.69 8.07 3.23
N TYR A 4 6.46 7.82 2.79
CA TYR A 4 5.28 8.16 3.57
C TYR A 4 5.18 7.33 4.87
N LEU A 5 5.54 6.04 4.82
CA LEU A 5 5.64 5.22 6.03
C LEU A 5 6.71 5.74 6.97
N ASP A 6 7.87 6.16 6.44
CA ASP A 6 8.96 6.70 7.26
C ASP A 6 8.53 7.99 7.98
N GLU A 7 7.76 8.87 7.34
CA GLU A 7 7.24 10.09 7.98
C GLU A 7 6.18 9.80 9.06
N ILE A 8 5.36 8.75 8.88
CA ILE A 8 4.46 8.26 9.94
C ILE A 8 5.27 7.70 11.12
N ASP A 9 6.30 6.89 10.83
CA ASP A 9 7.13 6.23 11.85
C ASP A 9 7.98 7.24 12.65
N LYS A 10 8.36 8.37 12.04
CA LYS A 10 9.00 9.51 12.72
C LYS A 10 8.03 10.38 13.52
N GLY A 11 6.72 10.13 13.43
CA GLY A 11 5.68 10.96 14.04
C GLY A 11 5.50 12.33 13.39
N GLN A 12 6.04 12.54 12.18
CA GLN A 12 5.82 13.78 11.41
C GLN A 12 4.40 13.83 10.83
N ILE A 13 3.80 12.66 10.62
CA ILE A 13 2.41 12.51 10.22
C ILE A 13 1.68 11.68 11.27
N GLU A 14 0.53 12.17 11.71
CA GLU A 14 -0.28 11.51 12.74
C GLU A 14 -0.83 10.16 12.24
N ASN A 15 -0.57 9.10 13.02
CA ASN A 15 -1.06 7.76 12.71
C ASN A 15 -2.48 7.55 13.23
N THR A 16 -3.47 8.06 12.49
CA THR A 16 -4.89 8.00 12.86
C THR A 16 -5.52 6.64 12.57
N GLN A 17 -6.74 6.42 13.04
CA GLN A 17 -7.49 5.19 12.74
C GLN A 17 -7.80 5.06 11.24
N ALA A 18 -7.68 3.85 10.71
CA ALA A 18 -8.00 3.56 9.32
C ALA A 18 -9.49 3.80 9.04
N PRO A 19 -9.84 4.38 7.87
CA PRO A 19 -11.23 4.50 7.45
C PRO A 19 -11.90 3.13 7.30
N GLU A 20 -13.19 3.04 7.61
CA GLU A 20 -13.97 1.79 7.52
C GLU A 20 -13.90 1.16 6.12
N ILE A 21 -13.90 1.99 5.06
CA ILE A 21 -13.75 1.49 3.68
C ILE A 21 -12.41 0.77 3.47
N ALA A 22 -11.32 1.26 4.04
CA ALA A 22 -10.00 0.63 3.92
C ALA A 22 -9.93 -0.66 4.73
N ILE A 23 -10.49 -0.65 5.95
CA ILE A 23 -10.61 -1.84 6.80
C ILE A 23 -11.35 -2.95 6.05
N ASN A 24 -12.50 -2.62 5.46
CA ASN A 24 -13.32 -3.60 4.75
C ASN A 24 -12.67 -4.07 3.44
N TYR A 25 -12.04 -3.17 2.67
CA TYR A 25 -11.46 -3.50 1.37
C TYR A 25 -10.25 -4.43 1.49
N TRP A 26 -9.30 -4.11 2.37
CA TRP A 26 -8.10 -4.92 2.60
C TRP A 26 -8.28 -5.97 3.70
N ASN A 27 -9.49 -6.10 4.26
CA ASN A 27 -9.80 -6.99 5.38
C ASN A 27 -8.83 -6.81 6.57
N LEU A 28 -8.57 -5.56 6.94
CA LEU A 28 -7.68 -5.21 8.05
C LEU A 28 -8.37 -5.39 9.41
N SER A 29 -7.60 -5.32 10.48
CA SER A 29 -8.16 -5.27 11.84
C SER A 29 -8.99 -4.00 12.06
N LYS A 30 -9.97 -4.04 12.98
CA LYS A 30 -10.83 -2.89 13.30
C LYS A 30 -10.09 -1.73 13.98
N ASP A 31 -8.97 -2.03 14.61
CA ASP A 31 -8.04 -1.08 15.22
C ASP A 31 -6.89 -0.70 14.29
N ALA A 32 -6.95 -1.09 13.00
CA ALA A 32 -5.96 -0.72 12.01
C ALA A 32 -5.81 0.81 11.92
N THR A 33 -4.60 1.22 11.60
CA THR A 33 -4.18 2.61 11.55
C THR A 33 -3.87 3.05 10.11
N LEU A 34 -3.68 4.34 9.91
CA LEU A 34 -3.22 4.91 8.63
C LEU A 34 -1.97 4.18 8.12
N ARG A 35 -1.03 3.85 9.01
CA ARG A 35 0.17 3.09 8.67
C ARG A 35 -0.15 1.74 8.03
N ASP A 36 -1.12 1.00 8.57
CA ASP A 36 -1.51 -0.32 8.06
C ASP A 36 -2.14 -0.20 6.66
N VAL A 37 -2.93 0.85 6.43
CA VAL A 37 -3.47 1.17 5.11
C VAL A 37 -2.35 1.47 4.12
N VAL A 38 -1.36 2.28 4.50
CA VAL A 38 -0.24 2.62 3.62
C VAL A 38 0.61 1.39 3.28
N ILE A 39 0.76 0.43 4.21
CA ILE A 39 1.40 -0.85 3.93
C ILE A 39 0.61 -1.66 2.91
N ALA A 40 -0.71 -1.76 3.07
CA ALA A 40 -1.56 -2.49 2.14
C ALA A 40 -1.47 -1.91 0.72
N VAL A 41 -1.59 -0.59 0.58
CA VAL A 41 -1.45 0.11 -0.70
C VAL A 41 -0.05 -0.11 -1.31
N ARG A 42 1.02 -0.05 -0.51
CA ARG A 42 2.38 -0.30 -1.01
C ARG A 42 2.53 -1.71 -1.60
N ASN A 43 1.87 -2.70 -1.00
CA ASN A 43 1.91 -4.08 -1.50
C ASN A 43 1.14 -4.22 -2.82
N ASP A 44 -0.01 -3.56 -2.95
CA ASP A 44 -0.77 -3.53 -4.22
C ASP A 44 0.07 -2.91 -5.34
N GLU A 45 0.74 -1.79 -5.08
CA GLU A 45 1.61 -1.15 -6.07
C GLU A 45 2.82 -2.00 -6.45
N ALA A 46 3.37 -2.78 -5.52
CA ALA A 46 4.42 -3.74 -5.84
C ALA A 46 3.89 -4.84 -6.78
N GLY A 47 2.68 -5.34 -6.52
CA GLY A 47 1.99 -6.28 -7.41
C GLY A 47 1.71 -5.70 -8.80
N HIS A 48 1.22 -4.46 -8.88
CA HIS A 48 1.01 -3.76 -10.15
C HIS A 48 2.32 -3.58 -10.92
N ARG A 49 3.39 -3.15 -10.24
CA ARG A 49 4.73 -3.03 -10.84
C ARG A 49 5.16 -4.33 -11.48
N ASP A 50 5.08 -5.43 -10.73
CA ASP A 50 5.54 -6.74 -11.21
C ASP A 50 4.68 -7.22 -12.39
N LYS A 51 3.35 -7.05 -12.32
CA LYS A 51 2.45 -7.38 -13.43
C LYS A 51 2.71 -6.56 -14.69
N ASN A 52 2.94 -5.26 -14.55
CA ASN A 52 3.21 -4.39 -15.68
C ASN A 52 4.55 -4.70 -16.33
N HIS A 53 5.59 -5.01 -15.55
CA HIS A 53 6.87 -5.45 -16.11
C HIS A 53 6.73 -6.78 -16.85
N LEU A 54 5.99 -7.76 -16.31
CA LEU A 54 5.72 -9.02 -17.01
C LEU A 54 5.01 -8.80 -18.34
N ILE A 55 3.99 -7.93 -18.38
CA ILE A 55 3.28 -7.60 -19.62
C ILE A 55 4.22 -6.92 -20.62
N ALA A 56 5.10 -6.03 -20.17
CA ALA A 56 6.07 -5.37 -21.04
C ALA A 56 7.08 -6.37 -21.63
N ASP A 57 7.64 -7.26 -20.80
CA ASP A 57 8.56 -8.30 -21.25
C ASP A 57 7.90 -9.25 -22.27
N ASP A 58 6.65 -9.65 -22.02
CA ASP A 58 5.87 -10.49 -22.94
C ASP A 58 5.66 -9.79 -24.29
N LEU A 59 5.38 -8.48 -24.30
CA LEU A 59 5.20 -7.68 -25.51
C LEU A 59 6.51 -7.45 -26.28
N ASP A 60 7.64 -7.28 -25.59
CA ASP A 60 8.96 -7.11 -26.22
C ASP A 60 9.50 -8.42 -26.82
N SER A 61 8.95 -9.57 -26.41
CA SER A 61 9.35 -10.90 -26.88
C SER A 61 8.70 -11.32 -28.21
N VAL A 62 7.84 -10.48 -28.80
CA VAL A 62 7.07 -10.72 -30.05
C VAL A 62 7.67 -9.99 -31.24
#